data_AF-A0A941ARN0-F1
#
_entry.id   AF-A0A941ARN0-F1
#
_cell.length_a   1.000
_cell.length_b   1.000
_cell.length_c   1.000
_cell.angle_alpha   90.00
_cell.angle_beta   90.00
_cell.angle_gamma   90.00
#
_symmetry.space_group_name_H-M   'P 1'
#
loop_
_entity.id
_entity.type
_entity.pdbx_description
1 polymer ?
#
loop_
_entity_poly.entity_id
_entity_poly.type
_entity_poly.pdbx_seq_one_letter_code
_entity_poly.pdbx_strand_id
1 'polypeptide(L)'
;MWAAFDGDHTPSPNDGSTSTSGARTWTSGEVWKFFTQFQSGPTTSPSASPSQSPSASPSASPSASPSASPSASPSTSPTGGSGACRVSATVNAWNNGLTENFSITNTGSSAINGWSLVFTLPGGQTITNGWNATYSPTSGQVTATNVSYNGSLAPGATTEIGFQATHTGNAAKPSAFTLNGSPCTVA
;
A
#
# COMPACT_ATOMS: atom_id res chain seq x y z
N MET A 1 9.18 -16.00 -36.54
CA MET A 1 9.90 -17.26 -36.26
C MET A 1 11.01 -16.95 -35.28
N TRP A 2 11.14 -17.80 -34.27
CA TRP A 2 11.92 -17.67 -33.03
C TRP A 2 13.37 -17.19 -33.24
N ALA A 3 13.82 -16.20 -32.48
CA ALA A 3 15.24 -15.89 -32.31
C ALA A 3 15.76 -16.73 -31.13
N ALA A 4 16.58 -17.74 -31.41
CA ALA A 4 17.32 -18.47 -30.40
C ALA A 4 18.45 -17.56 -29.89
N PHE A 5 18.40 -17.27 -28.59
CA PHE A 5 19.52 -16.70 -27.84
C PHE A 5 20.29 -17.89 -27.26
N ASP A 6 21.43 -18.22 -27.85
CA ASP A 6 22.41 -19.07 -27.18
C ASP A 6 23.15 -18.21 -26.16
N GLY A 7 22.94 -18.56 -24.90
CA GLY A 7 23.57 -17.90 -23.76
C GLY A 7 25.08 -18.11 -23.74
N ASP A 8 25.70 -17.24 -22.96
CA ASP A 8 27.08 -17.29 -22.49
C ASP A 8 28.12 -16.79 -23.50
N HIS A 9 28.57 -15.54 -23.31
CA HIS A 9 29.97 -15.12 -23.24
C HIS A 9 30.00 -13.65 -22.78
N THR A 10 30.16 -13.44 -21.46
CA THR A 10 30.74 -12.20 -20.93
C THR A 10 32.03 -12.55 -20.20
N PRO A 11 33.16 -11.97 -20.59
CA PRO A 11 34.11 -11.52 -19.59
C PRO A 11 34.59 -10.08 -19.80
N SER A 12 34.68 -9.38 -18.67
CA SER A 12 35.24 -8.04 -18.45
C SER A 12 36.70 -7.89 -18.92
N PRO A 13 37.18 -6.65 -19.17
CA PRO A 13 38.60 -6.38 -19.34
C PRO A 13 39.29 -6.28 -17.97
N ASN A 14 40.30 -7.11 -17.72
CA ASN A 14 41.35 -6.90 -16.70
C ASN A 14 42.45 -7.93 -16.95
N ASP A 15 43.74 -7.71 -16.82
CA ASP A 15 44.68 -6.59 -16.70
C ASP A 15 46.07 -7.26 -16.77
N GLY A 16 47.15 -6.54 -17.04
CA GLY A 16 48.48 -7.12 -16.91
C GLY A 16 49.62 -6.17 -17.26
N SER A 17 49.82 -5.10 -16.49
CA SER A 17 51.04 -4.28 -16.58
C SER A 17 51.98 -4.54 -15.39
N THR A 18 53.18 -5.05 -15.67
CA THR A 18 54.16 -5.48 -14.67
C THR A 18 55.09 -4.34 -14.20
N SER A 19 54.65 -3.65 -13.16
CA SER A 19 55.44 -3.07 -12.05
C SER A 19 56.44 -1.88 -12.25
N THR A 20 56.08 -0.80 -11.53
CA THR A 20 56.90 0.18 -10.75
C THR A 20 57.66 1.32 -11.46
N SER A 21 57.04 2.52 -11.48
CA SER A 21 57.62 3.90 -11.33
C SER A 21 57.10 4.95 -12.34
N GLY A 22 56.53 6.06 -11.85
CA GLY A 22 56.69 7.41 -12.45
C GLY A 22 55.67 7.91 -13.49
N ALA A 23 55.05 9.07 -13.20
CA ALA A 23 54.19 9.91 -14.06
C ALA A 23 54.83 10.31 -15.41
N ARG A 24 54.08 10.77 -16.45
CA ARG A 24 53.79 12.21 -16.73
C ARG A 24 53.01 12.44 -18.04
N THR A 25 52.12 13.45 -18.00
CA THR A 25 51.46 14.28 -19.04
C THR A 25 52.38 14.88 -20.13
N TRP A 26 51.82 15.69 -21.05
CA TRP A 26 52.26 17.02 -21.59
C TRP A 26 51.95 17.15 -23.12
N THR A 27 51.45 18.24 -23.76
CA THR A 27 51.32 19.68 -23.42
C THR A 27 50.47 20.50 -24.44
N SER A 28 49.80 21.55 -23.94
CA SER A 28 49.73 23.00 -24.32
C SER A 28 49.72 23.56 -25.78
N GLY A 29 49.76 22.80 -26.86
CA GLY A 29 50.00 23.36 -28.22
C GLY A 29 48.79 23.89 -29.01
N GLU A 30 47.58 23.34 -28.82
CA GLU A 30 46.48 23.57 -29.78
C GLU A 30 45.53 24.72 -29.39
N VAL A 31 45.84 25.41 -28.28
CA VAL A 31 45.15 26.60 -27.75
C VAL A 31 45.32 27.86 -28.62
N TRP A 32 46.16 27.87 -29.67
CA TRP A 32 46.58 29.10 -30.37
C TRP A 32 45.97 29.39 -31.76
N LYS A 33 44.95 28.65 -32.25
CA LYS A 33 44.25 28.99 -33.52
C LYS A 33 42.90 29.69 -33.36
N PHE A 34 42.57 30.10 -32.14
CA PHE A 34 41.85 31.34 -31.87
C PHE A 34 42.52 32.49 -32.68
N PHE A 35 41.73 33.36 -33.31
CA PHE A 35 41.95 34.81 -33.47
C PHE A 35 41.96 35.42 -34.89
N THR A 36 42.07 34.69 -36.01
CA THR A 36 42.64 35.36 -37.21
C THR A 36 41.85 35.56 -38.51
N GLN A 37 40.51 35.44 -38.64
CA GLN A 37 39.94 35.87 -39.95
C GLN A 37 38.54 36.48 -40.06
N PHE A 38 38.09 37.27 -39.09
CA PHE A 38 37.05 38.26 -39.40
C PHE A 38 37.60 39.32 -40.37
N GLN A 39 37.20 39.31 -41.66
CA GLN A 39 37.38 40.45 -42.58
C GLN A 39 36.31 40.51 -43.70
N SER A 40 35.44 41.53 -43.59
CA SER A 40 35.01 42.47 -44.67
C SER A 40 33.85 42.15 -45.66
N GLY A 41 32.72 42.87 -45.48
CA GLY A 41 32.03 43.67 -46.53
C GLY A 41 30.81 43.10 -47.31
N PRO A 42 29.63 43.80 -47.38
CA PRO A 42 28.42 43.32 -48.09
C PRO A 42 28.01 44.13 -49.35
N THR A 43 27.32 43.52 -50.34
CA THR A 43 26.34 44.22 -51.21
C THR A 43 25.37 43.27 -51.96
N THR A 44 24.11 43.72 -52.11
CA THR A 44 22.98 43.24 -52.97
C THR A 44 22.44 41.81 -52.71
N SER A 45 21.16 41.44 -52.76
CA SER A 45 19.81 42.02 -52.96
C SER A 45 18.80 40.88 -52.60
N PRO A 46 17.51 41.11 -52.25
CA PRO A 46 16.74 40.23 -51.37
C PRO A 46 15.86 39.19 -52.08
N SER A 47 15.51 38.12 -51.35
CA SER A 47 14.13 37.59 -51.18
C SER A 47 14.12 36.07 -50.93
N ALA A 48 13.81 35.68 -49.69
CA ALA A 48 12.83 34.64 -49.32
C ALA A 48 13.06 34.20 -47.86
N SER A 49 12.00 34.29 -47.08
CA SER A 49 11.92 34.01 -45.64
C SER A 49 12.41 32.59 -45.28
N PRO A 50 13.13 32.44 -44.16
CA PRO A 50 12.50 31.71 -43.06
C PRO A 50 12.77 32.29 -41.66
N SER A 51 11.72 32.24 -40.85
CA SER A 51 11.68 31.69 -39.49
C SER A 51 12.54 32.25 -38.35
N GLN A 52 11.82 32.46 -37.24
CA GLN A 52 12.24 32.51 -35.83
C GLN A 52 12.63 33.88 -35.26
N SER A 53 11.64 34.54 -34.65
CA SER A 53 11.86 35.47 -33.54
C SER A 53 11.87 34.65 -32.25
N PRO A 54 12.99 34.58 -31.49
CA PRO A 54 12.95 34.17 -30.10
C PRO A 54 13.01 35.45 -29.26
N SER A 55 11.86 35.96 -28.83
CA SER A 55 11.84 36.89 -27.69
C SER A 55 11.54 36.07 -26.44
N ALA A 56 12.59 35.83 -25.68
CA ALA A 56 12.53 35.22 -24.36
C ALA A 56 11.84 36.18 -23.39
N SER A 57 10.78 35.70 -22.75
CA SER A 57 10.36 36.21 -21.45
C SER A 57 9.79 35.05 -20.63
N PRO A 58 10.55 34.48 -19.68
CA PRO A 58 9.99 33.53 -18.73
C PRO A 58 9.33 34.34 -17.61
N SER A 59 8.04 34.58 -17.70
CA SER A 59 7.25 34.95 -16.52
C SER A 59 6.78 33.65 -15.87
N ALA A 60 7.44 33.28 -14.78
CA ALA A 60 7.05 32.15 -13.95
C ALA A 60 5.71 32.47 -13.26
N SER A 61 4.65 31.77 -13.65
CA SER A 61 3.43 31.68 -12.86
C SER A 61 3.06 30.20 -12.71
N PRO A 62 3.39 29.56 -11.57
CA PRO A 62 2.86 28.24 -11.29
C PRO A 62 1.45 28.44 -10.73
N SER A 63 0.43 28.36 -11.59
CA SER A 63 -0.94 28.11 -11.15
C SER A 63 -1.35 26.71 -11.59
N ALA A 64 -0.71 25.70 -11.02
CA ALA A 64 -1.20 24.33 -11.08
C ALA A 64 -2.09 24.10 -9.84
N SER A 65 -3.39 24.37 -9.98
CA SER A 65 -4.39 23.77 -9.11
C SER A 65 -5.16 22.72 -9.89
N PRO A 66 -4.74 21.44 -9.84
CA PRO A 66 -5.69 20.36 -9.87
C PRO A 66 -6.15 20.15 -8.43
N SER A 67 -7.33 20.68 -8.10
CA SER A 67 -8.09 20.17 -6.96
C SER A 67 -8.47 18.73 -7.31
N ALA A 68 -7.60 17.77 -6.97
CA ALA A 68 -7.96 16.38 -6.93
C ALA A 68 -8.88 16.21 -5.71
N SER A 69 -10.17 16.45 -5.91
CA SER A 69 -11.20 15.96 -5.01
C SER A 69 -11.27 14.44 -5.23
N PRO A 70 -10.80 13.57 -4.32
CA PRO A 70 -11.23 12.20 -4.36
C PRO A 70 -12.73 12.22 -4.04
N SER A 71 -13.55 12.08 -5.08
CA SER A 71 -14.90 11.60 -4.95
C SER A 71 -14.79 10.18 -4.39
N ALA A 72 -14.77 10.05 -3.06
CA ALA A 72 -14.99 8.78 -2.40
C ALA A 72 -16.45 8.42 -2.67
N SER A 73 -16.64 7.68 -3.76
CA SER A 73 -17.84 6.94 -4.12
C SER A 73 -18.52 6.40 -2.87
N PRO A 74 -19.86 6.45 -2.75
CA PRO A 74 -20.56 5.85 -1.63
C PRO A 74 -20.11 4.39 -1.52
N SER A 75 -19.45 4.07 -0.41
CA SER A 75 -19.20 2.69 -0.01
C SER A 75 -20.54 1.99 -0.10
N THR A 76 -20.63 1.00 -0.98
CA THR A 76 -21.79 0.11 -1.04
C THR A 76 -21.93 -0.46 0.36
N SER A 77 -22.87 0.09 1.13
CA SER A 77 -23.44 -0.59 2.29
C SER A 77 -23.72 -2.01 1.82
N PRO A 78 -23.25 -3.06 2.52
CA PRO A 78 -23.53 -4.41 2.08
C PRO A 78 -25.05 -4.53 2.05
N THR A 79 -25.60 -4.56 0.84
CA THR A 79 -26.98 -4.96 0.57
C THR A 79 -27.17 -6.23 1.39
N GLY A 80 -28.09 -6.19 2.34
CA GLY A 80 -28.37 -7.26 3.27
C GLY A 80 -28.75 -8.54 2.52
N GLY A 81 -27.76 -9.26 2.02
CA GLY A 81 -27.84 -10.69 1.90
C GLY A 81 -27.92 -11.21 3.33
N SER A 82 -28.86 -12.12 3.58
CA SER A 82 -28.87 -12.91 4.82
C SER A 82 -27.45 -13.38 5.07
N GLY A 83 -26.76 -12.73 6.00
CA GLY A 83 -25.36 -13.02 6.27
C GLY A 83 -25.23 -14.51 6.55
N ALA A 84 -24.19 -15.15 6.03
CA ALA A 84 -23.90 -16.55 6.35
C ALA A 84 -23.62 -16.74 7.87
N CYS A 85 -23.56 -15.64 8.61
CA CYS A 85 -23.33 -15.59 10.04
C CYS A 85 -24.17 -14.52 10.75
N ARG A 86 -24.40 -14.76 12.04
CA ARG A 86 -24.91 -13.80 13.02
C ARG A 86 -23.93 -13.70 14.17
N VAL A 87 -23.65 -12.48 14.62
CA VAL A 87 -22.73 -12.22 15.74
C VAL A 87 -23.43 -11.40 16.81
N SER A 88 -23.44 -11.90 18.05
CA SER A 88 -23.78 -11.11 19.24
C SER A 88 -22.50 -10.70 19.96
N ALA A 89 -22.52 -9.50 20.52
CA ALA A 89 -21.39 -8.90 21.22
C ALA A 89 -21.87 -8.29 22.55
N THR A 90 -21.26 -8.74 23.64
CA THR A 90 -21.49 -8.23 25.00
C THR A 90 -20.19 -7.68 25.55
N VAL A 91 -20.25 -6.47 26.10
CA VAL A 91 -19.09 -5.80 26.70
C VAL A 91 -19.36 -5.58 28.18
N ASN A 92 -18.37 -5.93 28.99
CA ASN A 92 -18.29 -5.55 30.39
C ASN A 92 -17.03 -4.71 30.58
N ALA A 93 -17.17 -3.43 30.92
CA ALA A 93 -16.05 -2.49 31.06
C ALA A 93 -15.91 -1.98 32.49
N TRP A 94 -14.68 -1.74 32.92
CA TRP A 94 -14.32 -1.23 34.23
C TRP A 94 -13.04 -0.40 34.14
N ASN A 95 -12.97 0.76 34.80
CA ASN A 95 -11.79 1.63 34.79
C ASN A 95 -11.24 1.86 33.37
N ASN A 96 -10.10 1.25 33.05
CA ASN A 96 -9.41 1.28 31.75
C ASN A 96 -9.35 -0.11 31.09
N GLY A 97 -10.12 -1.07 31.58
CA GLY A 97 -10.19 -2.44 31.11
C GLY A 97 -11.60 -2.79 30.62
N LEU A 98 -11.68 -3.74 29.72
CA LEU A 98 -12.94 -4.32 29.28
C LEU A 98 -12.76 -5.79 28.93
N THR A 99 -13.86 -6.52 29.01
CA THR A 99 -14.00 -7.85 28.43
C THR A 99 -15.10 -7.81 27.40
N GLU A 100 -14.81 -8.36 26.22
CA GLU A 100 -15.82 -8.59 25.18
C GLU A 100 -16.01 -10.09 24.97
N ASN A 101 -17.27 -10.49 24.87
CA ASN A 101 -17.69 -11.84 24.52
C ASN A 101 -18.48 -11.78 23.21
N PHE A 102 -18.11 -12.65 22.28
CA PHE A 102 -18.84 -12.84 21.03
C PHE A 102 -19.46 -14.23 20.96
N SER A 103 -20.70 -14.30 20.48
CA SER A 103 -21.29 -15.56 20.00
C SER A 103 -21.43 -15.47 18.48
N ILE A 104 -20.77 -16.39 17.78
CA ILE A 104 -20.75 -16.47 16.31
C ILE A 104 -21.62 -17.65 15.91
N THR A 105 -22.75 -17.38 15.27
CA THR A 105 -23.68 -18.40 14.78
C THR A 105 -23.54 -18.52 13.26
N ASN A 106 -23.38 -19.75 12.75
CA ASN A 106 -23.47 -20.03 11.32
C ASN A 106 -24.96 -20.07 10.92
N THR A 107 -25.42 -19.06 10.19
CA THR A 107 -26.79 -18.96 9.70
C THR A 107 -26.92 -19.42 8.24
N GLY A 108 -25.83 -19.87 7.63
CA GLY A 108 -25.81 -20.47 6.30
C GLY A 108 -26.28 -21.93 6.29
N SER A 109 -26.34 -22.52 5.10
CA SER A 109 -26.77 -23.91 4.86
C SER A 109 -25.62 -24.92 4.83
N SER A 110 -24.36 -24.45 4.86
CA SER A 110 -23.16 -25.29 4.75
C SER A 110 -22.33 -25.23 6.03
N ALA A 111 -21.68 -26.33 6.38
CA ALA A 111 -20.74 -26.34 7.48
C ALA A 111 -19.50 -25.49 7.16
N ILE A 112 -19.02 -24.74 8.15
CA ILE A 112 -17.77 -23.98 8.09
C ILE A 112 -16.69 -24.85 8.73
N ASN A 113 -15.59 -25.07 8.00
CA ASN A 113 -14.43 -25.83 8.47
C ASN A 113 -13.22 -24.89 8.54
N GLY A 114 -12.95 -24.38 9.73
CA GLY A 114 -12.04 -23.27 9.94
C GLY A 114 -12.76 -21.94 9.75
N TRP A 115 -12.67 -21.08 10.76
CA TRP A 115 -13.31 -19.77 10.72
C TRP A 115 -12.36 -18.67 11.17
N SER A 116 -12.56 -17.51 10.56
CA SER A 116 -11.83 -16.28 10.77
C SER A 116 -12.85 -15.14 10.81
N LEU A 117 -12.99 -14.51 11.97
CA LEU A 117 -13.88 -13.39 12.21
C LEU A 117 -13.05 -12.10 12.16
N VAL A 118 -13.37 -11.20 11.24
CA VAL A 118 -12.72 -9.89 11.15
C VAL A 118 -13.66 -8.83 11.70
N PHE A 119 -13.15 -7.97 12.58
CA PHE A 119 -13.86 -6.83 13.15
C PHE A 119 -12.89 -5.68 13.41
N THR A 120 -13.42 -4.48 13.62
CA THR A 120 -12.60 -3.30 13.97
C THR A 120 -12.86 -2.92 15.42
N LEU A 121 -11.80 -2.92 16.23
CA LEU A 121 -11.85 -2.40 17.58
C LEU A 121 -12.01 -0.87 17.54
N PRO A 122 -12.88 -0.30 18.38
CA PRO A 122 -12.95 1.14 18.56
C PRO A 122 -11.60 1.76 18.93
N GLY A 123 -11.38 2.98 18.44
CA GLY A 123 -10.13 3.71 18.67
C GLY A 123 -9.81 3.83 20.17
N GLY A 124 -8.56 3.54 20.52
CA GLY A 124 -8.10 3.57 21.90
C GLY A 124 -8.24 2.24 22.64
N GLN A 125 -8.74 1.17 22.01
CA GLN A 125 -8.75 -0.17 22.56
C GLN A 125 -7.57 -1.03 22.12
N THR A 126 -7.03 -1.85 23.02
CA THR A 126 -5.95 -2.81 22.73
C THR A 126 -6.19 -4.12 23.47
N ILE A 127 -6.27 -5.24 22.74
CA ILE A 127 -6.41 -6.59 23.30
C ILE A 127 -5.16 -6.95 24.10
N THR A 128 -5.36 -7.42 25.32
CA THR A 128 -4.29 -7.89 26.22
C THR A 128 -4.25 -9.41 26.34
N ASN A 129 -5.40 -10.07 26.33
CA ASN A 129 -5.50 -11.53 26.38
C ASN A 129 -6.78 -12.02 25.72
N GLY A 130 -6.79 -13.25 25.22
CA GLY A 130 -7.95 -13.83 24.53
C GLY A 130 -8.15 -15.30 24.86
N TRP A 131 -9.36 -15.80 24.65
CA TRP A 131 -9.70 -17.21 24.77
C TRP A 131 -10.57 -17.67 23.60
N ASN A 132 -10.53 -18.98 23.35
CA ASN A 132 -11.27 -19.69 22.29
C ASN A 132 -11.00 -19.17 20.86
N ALA A 133 -10.05 -18.25 20.69
CA ALA A 133 -9.58 -17.75 19.42
C ALA A 133 -8.17 -17.18 19.59
N THR A 134 -7.44 -17.09 18.49
CA THR A 134 -6.21 -16.27 18.40
C THR A 134 -6.56 -14.94 17.76
N TYR A 135 -6.00 -13.84 18.28
CA TYR A 135 -6.32 -12.48 17.84
C TYR A 135 -5.08 -11.80 17.27
N SER A 136 -5.16 -11.29 16.06
CA SER A 136 -4.09 -10.52 15.44
C SER A 136 -4.60 -9.55 14.39
N PRO A 137 -4.07 -8.30 14.34
CA PRO A 137 -3.32 -7.61 15.39
C PRO A 137 -4.16 -7.41 16.67
N THR A 138 -3.60 -6.77 17.71
CA THR A 138 -4.31 -6.51 18.98
C THR A 138 -5.07 -5.18 19.01
N SER A 139 -4.98 -4.36 17.96
CA SER A 139 -5.68 -3.07 17.84
C SER A 139 -6.06 -2.78 16.39
N GLY A 140 -7.00 -1.86 16.16
CA GLY A 140 -7.49 -1.54 14.82
C GLY A 140 -8.36 -2.65 14.24
N GLN A 141 -8.09 -3.07 13.00
CA GLN A 141 -8.76 -4.21 12.39
C GLN A 141 -8.16 -5.52 12.91
N VAL A 142 -8.93 -6.27 13.67
CA VAL A 142 -8.52 -7.52 14.32
C VAL A 142 -9.13 -8.71 13.58
N THR A 143 -8.32 -9.75 13.40
CA THR A 143 -8.76 -11.06 12.94
C THR A 143 -8.72 -12.05 14.10
N ALA A 144 -9.89 -12.55 14.51
CA ALA A 144 -10.02 -13.67 15.43
C ALA A 144 -10.08 -14.99 14.64
N THR A 145 -9.16 -15.92 14.89
CA THR A 145 -9.11 -17.21 14.20
C THR A 145 -9.41 -18.34 15.17
N ASN A 146 -10.14 -19.35 14.71
CA ASN A 146 -10.48 -20.51 15.51
C ASN A 146 -9.25 -21.22 16.09
N VAL A 147 -9.44 -21.87 17.22
CA VAL A 147 -8.48 -22.84 17.77
C VAL A 147 -8.87 -24.26 17.35
N SER A 148 -8.01 -25.24 17.65
CA SER A 148 -8.14 -26.61 17.11
C SER A 148 -9.48 -27.29 17.42
N TYR A 149 -10.07 -27.01 18.58
CA TYR A 149 -11.29 -27.70 19.03
C TYR A 149 -12.60 -27.05 18.58
N ASN A 150 -12.58 -25.80 18.09
CA ASN A 150 -13.80 -25.06 17.74
C ASN A 150 -13.84 -24.57 16.29
N GLY A 151 -13.02 -25.16 15.41
CA GLY A 151 -12.97 -24.77 14.00
C GLY A 151 -14.17 -25.20 13.15
N SER A 152 -14.92 -26.22 13.58
CA SER A 152 -16.09 -26.69 12.81
C SER A 152 -17.38 -26.05 13.34
N LEU A 153 -18.11 -25.35 12.47
CA LEU A 153 -19.45 -24.84 12.74
C LEU A 153 -20.44 -25.40 11.71
N ALA A 154 -21.26 -26.36 12.14
CA ALA A 154 -22.40 -26.81 11.35
C ALA A 154 -23.43 -25.67 11.15
N PRO A 155 -24.33 -25.76 10.15
CA PRO A 155 -25.49 -24.87 10.04
C PRO A 155 -26.27 -24.78 11.34
N GLY A 156 -26.56 -23.56 11.80
CA GLY A 156 -27.23 -23.27 13.08
C GLY A 156 -26.35 -23.40 14.32
N ALA A 157 -25.14 -23.94 14.21
CA ALA A 157 -24.22 -24.05 15.34
C ALA A 157 -23.67 -22.67 15.74
N THR A 158 -23.30 -22.55 17.01
CA THR A 158 -22.72 -21.33 17.58
C THR A 158 -21.40 -21.67 18.27
N THR A 159 -20.41 -20.79 18.11
CA THR A 159 -19.19 -20.81 18.92
C THR A 159 -19.05 -19.51 19.69
N GLU A 160 -18.41 -19.58 20.85
CA GLU A 160 -18.24 -18.45 21.75
C GLU A 160 -16.77 -18.16 21.95
N ILE A 161 -16.43 -16.89 21.77
CA ILE A 161 -15.07 -16.39 21.93
C ILE A 161 -15.09 -15.14 22.78
N GLY A 162 -13.93 -14.76 23.29
CA GLY A 162 -13.81 -13.47 23.95
C GLY A 162 -12.38 -13.06 24.19
N PHE A 163 -12.26 -11.82 24.63
CA PHE A 163 -10.97 -11.23 24.95
C PHE A 163 -11.11 -10.21 26.07
N GLN A 164 -9.98 -9.92 26.70
CA GLN A 164 -9.78 -8.77 27.55
C GLN A 164 -8.96 -7.72 26.78
N ALA A 165 -9.33 -6.46 26.94
CA ALA A 165 -8.63 -5.33 26.34
C ALA A 165 -8.52 -4.17 27.34
N THR A 166 -7.57 -3.27 27.08
CA THR A 166 -7.54 -1.95 27.70
C THR A 166 -8.22 -0.92 26.80
N HIS A 167 -8.68 0.19 27.38
CA HIS A 167 -9.22 1.33 26.63
C HIS A 167 -8.79 2.70 27.19
N THR A 168 -8.72 3.72 26.33
CA THR A 168 -8.41 5.12 26.69
C THR A 168 -9.64 6.01 26.90
N GLY A 169 -10.83 5.40 27.01
CA GLY A 169 -12.10 6.09 27.29
C GLY A 169 -13.26 5.60 26.42
N ASN A 170 -12.96 4.87 25.35
CA ASN A 170 -13.96 4.25 24.48
C ASN A 170 -14.07 2.74 24.76
N ALA A 171 -15.16 2.33 25.41
CA ALA A 171 -15.48 0.92 25.68
C ALA A 171 -16.67 0.43 24.82
N ALA A 172 -16.91 1.04 23.66
CA ALA A 172 -17.93 0.55 22.73
C ALA A 172 -17.53 -0.82 22.15
N LYS A 173 -18.52 -1.55 21.65
CA LYS A 173 -18.32 -2.81 20.91
C LYS A 173 -18.12 -2.55 19.40
N PRO A 174 -17.47 -3.46 18.66
CA PRO A 174 -17.44 -3.43 17.20
C PRO A 174 -18.86 -3.49 16.61
N SER A 175 -19.08 -2.76 15.52
CA SER A 175 -20.39 -2.62 14.87
C SER A 175 -20.55 -3.42 13.56
N ALA A 176 -19.48 -4.02 13.07
CA ALA A 176 -19.45 -4.77 11.82
C ALA A 176 -18.48 -5.95 11.91
N PHE A 177 -18.88 -7.06 11.32
CA PHE A 177 -18.16 -8.32 11.36
C PHE A 177 -18.21 -9.00 9.99
N THR A 178 -17.12 -9.66 9.62
CA THR A 178 -17.11 -10.60 8.49
C THR A 178 -16.57 -11.95 8.95
N LEU A 179 -17.21 -13.05 8.55
CA LEU A 179 -16.77 -14.40 8.80
C LEU A 179 -16.31 -15.02 7.49
N ASN A 180 -15.03 -15.38 7.39
CA ASN A 180 -14.40 -15.89 6.17
C ASN A 180 -14.67 -15.00 4.94
N GLY A 181 -14.67 -13.68 5.15
CA GLY A 181 -14.96 -12.67 4.12
C GLY A 181 -16.45 -12.41 3.85
N SER A 182 -17.37 -13.19 4.41
CA SER A 182 -18.81 -12.96 4.28
C SER A 182 -19.33 -12.03 5.38
N PRO A 183 -20.17 -11.03 5.09
CA PRO A 183 -20.71 -10.13 6.11
C PRO A 183 -21.64 -10.88 7.08
N CYS A 184 -21.51 -10.56 8.38
CA CYS A 184 -22.41 -11.06 9.41
C CYS A 184 -23.47 -10.02 9.79
N THR A 185 -24.63 -10.49 10.22
CA THR A 185 -25.63 -9.66 10.89
C THR A 185 -25.24 -9.46 12.36
N VAL A 186 -25.47 -8.26 12.89
CA VAL A 186 -25.26 -7.96 14.32
C VAL A 186 -26.56 -8.18 15.07
N ALA A 187 -26.45 -8.85 16.22
CA ALA A 187 -27.56 -9.28 17.04
C ALA A 187 -28.05 -8.27 18.07
#